data_AF-A0A9J7DQJ8-F1
#
_entry.id   AF-A0A9J7DQJ8-F1
#
_cell.length_a   1.000
_cell.length_b   1.000
_cell.length_c   1.000
_cell.angle_alpha   90.00
_cell.angle_beta   90.00
_cell.angle_gamma   90.00
#
_symmetry.space_group_name_H-M   'P 1'
#
loop_
_entity.id
_entity.type
_entity.pdbx_description
1 polymer ?
#
loop_
_entity_poly.entity_id
_entity_poly.type
_entity_poly.pdbx_seq_one_letter_code
_entity_poly.pdbx_strand_id
1 'polypeptide(L)'
;MWWRVVLLLVCYLSLDMAQGLLDYFHLNSYHTACGPNEYFERCTHNCPPEATCESRKIGIVCLVKETPCIPKCICKEGYYRKTIGGHCISEEECGPACGEGEEYKDCTNPCIDESCDAMGSLKPNCTSPEPCVPGCACKEGFYKLFNTLCVPKCYCSLPRALPDCRN
;
A
#
# COMPACT_ATOMS: atom_id res chain seq x y z
N MET A 1 -26.40 39.62 52.31
CA MET A 1 -25.73 39.74 50.99
C MET A 1 -24.69 38.66 50.76
N TRP A 2 -23.96 38.20 51.79
CA TRP A 2 -22.85 37.24 51.66
C TRP A 2 -23.24 35.83 51.16
N TRP A 3 -24.38 35.28 51.59
CA TRP A 3 -24.92 34.00 51.10
C TRP A 3 -25.09 33.94 49.57
N ARG A 4 -25.49 35.05 48.95
CA ARG A 4 -25.63 35.12 47.49
C ARG A 4 -24.28 35.05 46.77
N VAL A 5 -23.23 35.60 47.37
CA VAL A 5 -21.86 35.56 46.84
C VAL A 5 -21.28 34.15 46.96
N VAL A 6 -21.51 33.48 48.10
CA VAL A 6 -21.08 32.08 48.32
C VAL A 6 -21.74 31.13 47.33
N LEU A 7 -23.06 31.26 47.11
CA LEU A 7 -23.76 30.43 46.12
C LEU A 7 -23.25 30.63 44.69
N LEU A 8 -22.95 31.87 44.29
CA LEU A 8 -22.42 32.15 42.96
C LEU A 8 -21.02 31.56 42.75
N LEU A 9 -20.15 31.62 43.77
CA LEU A 9 -18.82 31.03 43.71
C LEU A 9 -18.87 29.49 43.64
N VAL A 10 -19.78 28.87 44.40
CA VAL A 10 -19.98 27.40 44.35
C VAL A 10 -20.51 26.97 42.99
N CYS A 11 -21.49 27.69 42.41
CA CYS A 11 -21.98 27.41 41.06
C CYS A 11 -20.88 27.58 40.01
N TYR A 12 -20.07 28.63 40.09
CA TYR A 12 -18.99 28.89 39.14
C TYR A 12 -17.94 27.75 39.15
N LEU A 13 -17.48 27.35 40.33
CA LEU A 13 -16.52 26.25 40.47
C LEU A 13 -17.10 24.91 40.01
N SER A 14 -18.40 24.65 40.25
CA SER A 14 -19.06 23.43 39.77
C SER A 14 -19.22 23.38 38.24
N LEU A 15 -19.40 24.53 37.60
CA LEU A 15 -19.47 24.66 36.14
C LEU A 15 -18.10 24.43 35.50
N ASP A 16 -17.03 25.01 36.06
CA ASP A 16 -15.66 24.81 35.57
C ASP A 16 -15.22 23.34 35.64
N MET A 17 -15.57 22.62 36.71
CA MET A 17 -15.28 21.18 36.81
C MET A 17 -16.06 20.33 35.80
N ALA A 18 -17.30 20.72 35.48
CA ALA A 18 -18.11 20.03 34.47
C ALA A 18 -17.58 20.29 33.05
N GLN A 19 -17.10 21.50 32.76
CA GLN A 19 -16.43 21.82 31.50
C GLN A 19 -15.07 21.13 31.37
N GLY A 20 -14.26 21.08 32.42
CA GLY A 20 -12.99 20.32 32.41
C GLY A 20 -13.17 18.82 32.21
N LEU A 21 -14.25 18.23 32.74
CA LEU A 21 -14.62 16.83 32.47
C LEU A 21 -15.11 16.63 31.03
N LEU A 22 -15.94 17.54 30.50
CA LEU A 22 -16.38 17.49 29.10
C LEU A 22 -15.20 17.63 28.14
N ASP A 23 -14.26 18.54 28.40
CA ASP A 23 -13.06 18.74 27.58
C ASP A 23 -12.11 17.53 27.67
N TYR A 24 -11.99 16.89 28.84
CA TYR A 24 -11.25 15.63 29.00
C TYR A 24 -11.90 14.47 28.22
N PHE A 25 -13.23 14.35 28.26
CA PHE A 25 -13.98 13.40 27.45
C PHE A 25 -13.89 13.73 25.94
N HIS A 26 -13.79 15.01 25.57
CA HIS A 26 -13.66 15.44 24.18
C HIS A 26 -12.25 15.23 23.62
N LEU A 27 -11.21 15.31 24.46
CA LEU A 27 -9.83 14.96 24.08
C LEU A 27 -9.66 13.46 23.80
N ASN A 28 -10.42 12.61 24.50
CA ASN A 28 -10.50 11.17 24.25
C ASN A 28 -11.46 10.81 23.09
N SER A 29 -12.21 11.80 22.58
CA SER A 29 -13.12 11.67 21.44
C SER A 29 -12.62 12.42 20.20
N TYR A 30 -11.35 12.82 20.15
CA TYR A 30 -10.71 13.20 18.89
C TYR A 30 -10.22 11.95 18.16
N HIS A 31 -11.12 11.00 17.94
CA HIS A 31 -10.98 10.18 16.75
C HIS A 31 -11.29 11.10 15.59
N THR A 32 -10.26 11.51 14.84
CA THR A 32 -10.44 11.95 13.47
C THR A 32 -11.34 10.91 12.82
N ALA A 33 -12.58 11.29 12.49
CA ALA A 33 -13.49 10.41 11.80
C ALA A 33 -12.75 9.93 10.55
N CYS A 34 -12.58 8.62 10.39
CA CYS A 34 -11.89 8.07 9.25
C CYS A 34 -12.56 8.51 7.95
N GLY A 35 -11.79 8.52 6.87
CA GLY A 35 -12.30 8.90 5.56
C GLY A 35 -13.39 7.96 5.04
N PRO A 36 -14.00 8.29 3.89
CA PRO A 36 -14.88 7.36 3.21
C PRO A 36 -14.16 6.03 2.95
N ASN A 37 -14.90 4.93 3.11
CA ASN A 37 -14.40 3.57 2.92
C ASN A 37 -13.24 3.16 3.85
N GLU A 38 -13.10 3.84 4.98
CA GLU A 38 -12.15 3.49 6.04
C GLU A 38 -12.89 3.11 7.33
N TYR A 39 -12.22 2.35 8.19
CA TYR A 39 -12.59 2.15 9.59
C TYR A 39 -11.38 2.41 10.48
N PHE A 40 -11.64 2.81 11.72
CA PHE A 40 -10.55 3.02 12.67
C PHE A 40 -10.13 1.69 13.29
N GLU A 41 -8.84 1.36 13.20
CA GLU A 41 -8.22 0.25 13.90
C GLU A 41 -7.30 0.80 15.00
N ARG A 42 -7.49 0.30 16.23
CA ARG A 42 -6.71 0.74 17.39
C ARG A 42 -5.30 0.17 17.37
N CYS A 43 -5.11 -1.01 16.78
CA CYS A 43 -3.86 -1.74 16.86
C CYS A 43 -3.47 -2.28 15.48
N THR A 44 -2.60 -1.55 14.79
CA THR A 44 -2.00 -1.99 13.51
C THR A 44 -0.49 -2.04 13.59
N HIS A 45 0.16 -2.70 12.65
CA HIS A 45 1.61 -2.73 12.52
C HIS A 45 2.05 -2.09 11.20
N ASN A 46 3.29 -1.61 11.14
CA ASN A 46 3.87 -1.05 9.91
C ASN A 46 4.19 -2.13 8.85
N CYS A 47 4.18 -3.40 9.25
CA CYS A 47 4.47 -4.54 8.39
C CYS A 47 3.46 -5.68 8.67
N PRO A 48 2.76 -6.21 7.66
CA PRO A 48 2.80 -5.77 6.27
C PRO A 48 2.22 -4.36 6.14
N PRO A 49 2.74 -3.52 5.22
CA PRO A 49 2.15 -2.23 4.97
C PRO A 49 0.73 -2.41 4.44
N GLU A 50 -0.11 -1.40 4.65
CA GLU A 50 -1.45 -1.38 4.07
C GLU A 50 -1.35 -1.36 2.54
N ALA A 51 -2.12 -2.23 1.89
CA ALA A 51 -2.12 -2.34 0.44
C ALA A 51 -2.59 -1.04 -0.22
N THR A 52 -1.84 -0.59 -1.23
CA THR A 52 -2.25 0.47 -2.15
C THR A 52 -2.82 -0.16 -3.42
N CYS A 53 -3.38 0.66 -4.32
CA CYS A 53 -3.76 0.17 -5.63
C CYS A 53 -2.60 -0.56 -6.34
N GLU A 54 -1.36 -0.07 -6.24
CA GLU A 54 -0.22 -0.71 -6.89
C GLU A 54 0.22 -2.01 -6.19
N SER A 55 0.21 -2.04 -4.85
CA SER A 55 0.78 -3.14 -4.08
C SER A 55 -0.22 -4.22 -3.66
N ARG A 56 -1.52 -4.07 -3.94
CA ARG A 56 -2.58 -4.97 -3.48
C ARG A 56 -2.48 -6.43 -3.92
N LYS A 57 -1.68 -6.73 -4.95
CA LYS A 57 -1.38 -8.10 -5.40
C LYS A 57 0.01 -8.60 -4.97
N ILE A 58 0.78 -7.78 -4.26
CA ILE A 58 2.12 -8.11 -3.81
C ILE A 58 2.04 -8.68 -2.38
N GLY A 59 2.46 -9.93 -2.22
CA GLY A 59 2.53 -10.59 -0.92
C GLY A 59 3.76 -10.13 -0.16
N ILE A 60 3.59 -9.29 0.87
CA ILE A 60 4.69 -8.82 1.72
C ILE A 60 4.75 -9.67 2.98
N VAL A 61 5.88 -10.35 3.18
CA VAL A 61 6.17 -11.12 4.39
C VAL A 61 7.06 -10.31 5.32
N CYS A 62 6.70 -10.29 6.60
CA CYS A 62 7.39 -9.53 7.62
C CYS A 62 8.18 -10.44 8.55
N LEU A 63 9.37 -10.01 8.94
CA LEU A 63 10.11 -10.65 10.01
C LEU A 63 9.32 -10.50 11.32
N VAL A 64 9.26 -11.58 12.11
CA VAL A 64 8.60 -11.56 13.41
C VAL A 64 9.42 -10.67 14.34
N LYS A 65 9.00 -9.42 14.45
CA LYS A 65 9.54 -8.46 15.42
C LYS A 65 8.36 -7.89 16.19
N GLU A 66 8.43 -7.99 17.52
CA GLU A 66 7.49 -7.28 18.36
C GLU A 66 7.65 -5.78 18.10
N THR A 67 6.65 -5.22 17.42
CA THR A 67 6.57 -3.78 17.17
C THR A 67 5.38 -3.25 17.96
N PRO A 68 5.52 -2.08 18.61
CA PRO A 68 4.38 -1.44 19.24
C PRO A 68 3.30 -1.23 18.18
N CYS A 69 2.05 -1.55 18.51
CA CYS A 69 0.97 -1.31 17.57
C CYS A 69 0.60 0.17 17.55
N ILE A 70 0.14 0.62 16.38
CA ILE A 70 -0.12 2.02 16.07
C ILE A 70 -1.59 2.12 15.66
N PRO A 71 -2.38 3.03 16.27
CA PRO A 71 -3.74 3.29 15.83
C PRO A 71 -3.74 4.03 14.48
N LYS A 72 -4.59 3.61 13.53
CA LYS A 72 -4.81 4.31 12.26
C LYS A 72 -6.14 3.95 11.61
N CYS A 73 -6.55 4.77 10.65
CA CYS A 73 -7.62 4.42 9.73
C CYS A 73 -7.11 3.42 8.68
N ILE A 74 -7.91 2.39 8.40
CA ILE A 74 -7.62 1.31 7.47
C ILE A 74 -8.72 1.24 6.41
N CYS A 75 -8.37 1.01 5.15
CA CYS A 75 -9.36 0.75 4.10
C CYS A 75 -10.21 -0.48 4.44
N LYS A 76 -11.52 -0.38 4.20
CA LYS A 76 -12.43 -1.52 4.28
C LYS A 76 -12.05 -2.58 3.25
N GLU A 77 -12.48 -3.82 3.48
CA GLU A 77 -12.30 -4.91 2.52
C GLU A 77 -12.86 -4.53 1.14
N GLY A 78 -12.09 -4.83 0.08
CA GLY A 78 -12.41 -4.44 -1.30
C GLY A 78 -12.04 -2.98 -1.67
N TYR A 79 -11.48 -2.21 -0.73
CA TYR A 79 -10.97 -0.87 -0.96
C TYR A 79 -9.47 -0.79 -0.67
N TYR A 80 -8.77 0.05 -1.43
CA TYR A 80 -7.31 0.22 -1.35
C TYR A 80 -6.94 1.68 -1.40
N ARG A 81 -5.85 2.04 -0.73
CA ARG A 81 -5.34 3.42 -0.79
C ARG A 81 -4.88 3.72 -2.20
N LYS A 82 -5.39 4.79 -2.80
CA LYS A 82 -4.98 5.22 -4.15
C LYS A 82 -3.46 5.40 -4.25
N THR A 83 -2.89 6.06 -3.25
CA THR A 83 -1.45 6.26 -3.03
C THR A 83 -1.18 6.22 -1.52
N ILE A 84 0.09 6.17 -1.11
CA ILE A 84 0.47 6.21 0.30
C ILE A 84 -0.12 7.47 0.96
N GLY A 85 -0.91 7.30 2.02
CA GLY A 85 -1.61 8.39 2.72
C GLY A 85 -2.82 8.98 1.97
N GLY A 86 -3.15 8.46 0.78
CA GLY A 86 -4.35 8.84 0.01
C GLY A 86 -5.62 8.17 0.54
N HIS A 87 -6.76 8.51 -0.06
CA HIS A 87 -8.07 7.95 0.28
C HIS A 87 -8.25 6.53 -0.29
N CYS A 88 -9.19 5.79 0.30
CA CYS A 88 -9.55 4.44 -0.10
C CYS A 88 -10.56 4.44 -1.25
N ILE A 89 -10.18 3.83 -2.37
CA ILE A 89 -11.00 3.66 -3.58
C ILE A 89 -11.26 2.18 -3.83
N SER A 90 -12.29 1.86 -4.60
CA SER A 90 -12.63 0.46 -4.92
C SER A 90 -11.59 -0.23 -5.79
N GLU A 91 -11.57 -1.57 -5.79
CA GLU A 91 -10.76 -2.39 -6.70
C GLU A 91 -10.93 -1.98 -8.18
N GLU A 92 -12.17 -1.66 -8.59
CA GLU A 92 -12.48 -1.22 -9.96
C GLU A 92 -11.83 0.13 -10.28
N GLU A 93 -11.94 1.10 -9.36
CA GLU A 93 -11.32 2.42 -9.51
C GLU A 93 -9.79 2.38 -9.48
N CYS A 94 -9.19 1.41 -8.79
CA CYS A 94 -7.74 1.22 -8.80
C CYS A 94 -7.20 0.84 -10.18
N GLY A 95 -8.02 0.24 -11.07
CA GLY A 95 -7.55 -0.31 -12.33
C GLY A 95 -6.58 -1.48 -12.14
N PRO A 96 -5.93 -2.02 -13.18
CA PRO A 96 -5.12 -3.23 -13.10
C PRO A 96 -3.91 -3.11 -12.15
N ALA A 97 -3.70 -4.13 -11.31
CA ALA A 97 -2.45 -4.34 -10.55
C ALA A 97 -1.69 -5.55 -11.08
N CYS A 98 -0.37 -5.49 -10.93
CA CYS A 98 0.59 -6.51 -11.33
C CYS A 98 1.31 -7.14 -10.12
N GLY A 99 1.96 -8.28 -10.36
CA GLY A 99 2.70 -9.00 -9.35
C GLY A 99 4.03 -8.35 -8.98
N GLU A 100 4.77 -9.01 -8.10
CA GLU A 100 6.11 -8.58 -7.71
C GLU A 100 7.05 -8.58 -8.92
N GLY A 101 7.80 -7.48 -9.11
CA GLY A 101 8.71 -7.31 -10.24
C GLY A 101 8.02 -7.02 -11.58
N GLU A 102 6.70 -6.84 -11.60
CA GLU A 102 5.93 -6.52 -12.80
C GLU A 102 5.43 -5.07 -12.79
N GLU A 103 5.17 -4.54 -13.97
CA GLU A 103 4.51 -3.26 -14.19
C GLU A 103 3.39 -3.42 -15.21
N TYR A 104 2.32 -2.65 -15.05
CA TYR A 104 1.24 -2.63 -16.04
C TYR A 104 1.65 -1.76 -17.22
N LYS A 105 1.52 -2.31 -18.43
CA LYS A 105 1.71 -1.58 -19.69
C LYS A 105 0.42 -1.63 -20.48
N ASP A 106 0.00 -0.49 -21.04
CA ASP A 106 -1.10 -0.44 -22.01
C ASP A 106 -0.77 -1.16 -23.31
N CYS A 107 0.52 -1.39 -23.57
CA CYS A 107 1.04 -1.96 -24.80
C CYS A 107 2.28 -2.81 -24.49
N THR A 108 2.10 -4.13 -24.42
CA THR A 108 3.18 -5.10 -24.31
C THR A 108 3.42 -5.76 -25.67
N ASN A 109 4.66 -5.74 -26.15
CA ASN A 109 5.01 -6.36 -27.43
C ASN A 109 5.12 -7.88 -27.29
N PRO A 110 4.24 -8.68 -27.93
CA PRO A 110 4.23 -10.14 -27.77
C PRO A 110 5.49 -10.82 -28.35
N CYS A 111 6.24 -10.12 -29.22
CA CYS A 111 7.50 -10.61 -29.77
C CYS A 111 8.70 -10.43 -28.85
N ILE A 112 8.58 -9.67 -27.76
CA ILE A 112 9.64 -9.57 -26.76
C ILE A 112 9.57 -10.80 -25.85
N ASP A 113 10.69 -11.52 -25.75
CA ASP A 113 10.84 -12.66 -24.86
C ASP A 113 11.41 -12.18 -23.52
N GLU A 114 10.52 -12.03 -22.54
CA GLU A 114 10.89 -11.61 -21.18
C GLU A 114 11.47 -12.75 -20.34
N SER A 115 11.70 -13.95 -20.88
CA SER A 115 12.29 -15.05 -20.11
C SER A 115 13.72 -14.74 -19.67
N CYS A 116 14.13 -15.38 -18.58
CA CYS A 116 15.51 -15.33 -18.11
C CYS A 116 16.53 -15.79 -19.16
N ASP A 117 16.15 -16.60 -20.15
CA ASP A 117 17.07 -17.10 -21.18
C ASP A 117 17.24 -16.08 -22.33
N ALA A 118 16.17 -15.35 -22.66
CA ALA A 118 16.16 -14.42 -23.77
C ALA A 118 16.48 -12.97 -23.38
N MET A 119 16.33 -12.60 -22.11
CA MET A 119 16.70 -11.28 -21.59
C MET A 119 16.08 -10.11 -22.40
N GLY A 120 14.81 -10.24 -22.80
CA GLY A 120 14.10 -9.21 -23.58
C GLY A 120 14.43 -9.22 -25.07
N SER A 121 15.13 -10.25 -25.56
CA SER A 121 15.41 -10.41 -26.99
C SER A 121 14.12 -10.69 -27.79
N LEU A 122 14.18 -10.43 -29.09
CA LEU A 122 13.09 -10.78 -30.00
C LEU A 122 12.98 -12.31 -30.13
N LYS A 123 11.75 -12.83 -30.03
CA LYS A 123 11.44 -14.23 -30.31
C LYS A 123 11.85 -14.58 -31.75
N PRO A 124 12.57 -15.69 -31.97
CA PRO A 124 12.95 -16.12 -33.32
C PRO A 124 11.72 -16.27 -34.22
N ASN A 125 11.82 -15.80 -35.46
CA ASN A 125 10.73 -15.84 -36.44
C ASN A 125 9.45 -15.12 -36.02
N CYS A 126 9.51 -14.22 -35.03
CA CYS A 126 8.38 -13.35 -34.70
C CYS A 126 8.30 -12.21 -35.73
N THR A 127 7.62 -12.47 -36.83
CA THR A 127 7.31 -11.48 -37.86
C THR A 127 6.08 -10.71 -37.41
N SER A 128 6.26 -9.69 -36.55
CA SER A 128 5.13 -8.94 -36.00
C SER A 128 4.30 -8.25 -37.09
N PRO A 129 2.95 -8.39 -37.03
CA PRO A 129 2.13 -7.18 -36.99
C PRO A 129 1.01 -7.28 -35.94
N GLU A 130 1.19 -8.08 -34.88
CA GLU A 130 0.15 -8.19 -33.86
C GLU A 130 0.05 -6.88 -33.08
N PRO A 131 -1.17 -6.35 -32.85
CA PRO A 131 -1.34 -5.22 -31.96
C PRO A 131 -0.78 -5.62 -30.59
N CYS A 132 0.03 -4.74 -30.00
CA CYS A 132 0.49 -4.95 -28.65
C CYS A 132 -0.70 -5.12 -27.70
N VAL A 133 -0.50 -5.92 -26.66
CA VAL A 133 -1.58 -6.32 -25.74
C VAL A 133 -1.36 -5.62 -24.41
N PRO A 134 -2.37 -4.96 -23.82
CA PRO A 134 -2.25 -4.43 -22.47
C PRO A 134 -2.09 -5.56 -21.46
N GLY A 135 -1.26 -5.37 -20.44
CA GLY A 135 -1.07 -6.36 -19.40
C GLY A 135 0.15 -6.11 -18.53
N CYS A 136 0.38 -7.03 -17.60
CA CYS A 136 1.54 -7.03 -16.74
C CYS A 136 2.77 -7.57 -17.49
N ALA A 137 3.82 -6.77 -17.52
CA ALA A 137 5.11 -7.08 -18.10
C ALA A 137 6.17 -7.02 -17.00
N CYS A 138 7.32 -7.69 -17.18
CA CYS A 138 8.40 -7.48 -16.22
C CYS A 138 8.88 -6.04 -16.30
N LYS A 139 9.21 -5.46 -15.13
CA LYS A 139 9.89 -4.16 -15.07
C LYS A 139 11.19 -4.21 -15.85
N GLU A 140 11.64 -3.06 -16.33
CA GLU A 140 12.96 -2.97 -16.98
C GLU A 140 14.06 -3.54 -16.07
N GLY A 141 14.90 -4.43 -16.63
CA GLY A 141 15.94 -5.13 -15.87
C GLY A 141 15.46 -6.36 -15.09
N PHE A 142 14.18 -6.71 -15.15
CA PHE A 142 13.60 -7.93 -14.60
C PHE A 142 13.18 -8.88 -15.71
N TYR A 143 13.28 -10.18 -15.46
CA TYR A 143 12.97 -11.23 -16.42
C TYR A 143 12.29 -12.42 -15.75
N LYS A 144 11.43 -13.11 -16.49
CA LYS A 144 10.64 -14.24 -16.01
C LYS A 144 11.54 -15.45 -15.77
N LEU A 145 11.75 -15.76 -14.51
CA LEU A 145 12.27 -17.04 -14.07
C LEU A 145 11.14 -18.07 -14.16
N PHE A 146 11.40 -19.17 -14.89
CA PHE A 146 10.44 -20.26 -15.15
C PHE A 146 9.07 -19.78 -15.70
N ASN A 147 9.05 -18.69 -16.46
CA ASN A 147 7.82 -18.08 -17.02
C ASN A 147 6.79 -17.58 -15.98
N THR A 148 7.12 -17.52 -14.69
CA THR A 148 6.16 -17.18 -13.64
C THR A 148 6.54 -15.97 -12.79
N LEU A 149 7.82 -15.77 -12.52
CA LEU A 149 8.27 -14.75 -11.55
C LEU A 149 9.27 -13.80 -12.21
N CYS A 150 8.97 -12.50 -12.22
CA CYS A 150 9.93 -11.48 -12.65
C CYS A 150 11.00 -11.29 -11.58
N VAL A 151 12.23 -11.71 -11.88
CA VAL A 151 13.39 -11.52 -11.00
C VAL A 151 14.38 -10.56 -11.64
N PRO A 152 15.19 -9.81 -10.85
CA PRO A 152 16.22 -8.97 -11.43
C PRO A 152 17.19 -9.81 -12.28
N LYS A 153 17.74 -9.23 -13.35
CA LYS A 153 18.68 -9.86 -14.30
C LYS A 153 19.70 -10.80 -13.65
N CYS A 154 20.29 -10.38 -12.54
CA CYS A 154 21.36 -11.11 -11.87
C CYS A 154 20.88 -12.35 -11.09
N TYR A 155 19.57 -12.51 -10.88
CA TYR A 155 18.97 -13.69 -10.25
C TYR A 155 18.52 -14.75 -11.28
N CYS A 156 18.64 -14.49 -12.59
CA CYS A 156 18.43 -15.50 -13.60
C CYS A 156 19.53 -16.58 -13.51
N SER A 157 19.11 -17.86 -13.48
CA SER A 157 19.94 -19.06 -13.22
C SER A 157 20.99 -19.40 -14.29
N LEU A 158 21.43 -18.42 -15.09
CA LEU A 158 22.60 -18.50 -15.97
C LEU A 158 23.74 -17.70 -15.30
N PRO A 159 24.41 -18.27 -14.29
CA PRO A 159 25.15 -17.48 -13.33
C PRO A 159 26.60 -17.29 -13.82
N ARG A 160 27.13 -16.08 -13.61
CA ARG A 160 28.56 -15.67 -13.63
C ARG A 160 29.18 -15.10 -14.91
N ALA A 161 28.49 -14.96 -16.04
CA ALA A 161 29.10 -14.39 -17.26
C ALA A 161 28.85 -12.88 -17.47
N LEU A 162 27.84 -12.28 -16.83
CA LEU A 162 27.58 -10.84 -16.97
C LEU A 162 28.50 -10.03 -16.03
N PRO A 163 29.40 -9.19 -16.57
CA PRO A 163 30.29 -8.34 -15.78
C PRO A 163 29.52 -7.46 -14.79
N ASP A 164 28.35 -6.95 -15.22
CA ASP A 164 27.50 -6.03 -14.45
C ASP A 164 26.85 -6.67 -13.21
N CYS A 165 26.90 -8.00 -13.07
CA CYS A 165 26.37 -8.72 -11.91
C CYS A 165 27.45 -9.09 -10.89
N ARG A 166 28.72 -8.69 -11.11
CA ARG A 166 29.83 -8.87 -10.16
C ARG A 166 30.07 -7.56 -9.43
N ASN A 167 29.40 -7.36 -8.30
CA ASN A 167 29.80 -6.37 -7.30
C ASN A 167 30.86 -6.99 -6.38
#